data_AF-A0A7C5LX03-F1
#
_entry.id   AF-A0A7C5LX03-F1
#
_cell.length_a   1.000
_cell.length_b   1.000
_cell.length_c   1.000
_cell.angle_alpha   90.00
_cell.angle_beta   90.00
_cell.angle_gamma   90.00
#
_symmetry.space_group_name_H-M   'P 1'
#
loop_
_entity.id
_entity.type
_entity.pdbx_description
1 polymer ?
#
loop_
_entity_poly.entity_id
_entity_poly.type
_entity_poly.pdbx_seq_one_letter_code
_entity_poly.pdbx_strand_id
1 'polypeptide(L)'
;MPTEAQILTLAQWLSPAWPVGAFAYSHGLERLVETGAVHDADSLAAWLEDVLRHGAGQADALFLVAGFCAPDPEALLDVNATCRAFAASKERLAEADLQGAAFC
;
A
#
# COMPACT_ATOMS: atom_id res chain seq x y z
N MET A 1 14.18 11.66 19.55
CA MET A 1 15.00 11.09 18.47
C MET A 1 14.82 9.59 18.48
N PRO A 2 14.59 8.93 17.33
CA PRO A 2 14.47 7.49 17.29
C PRO A 2 15.75 6.83 17.79
N THR A 3 15.63 5.71 18.50
CA THR A 3 16.77 4.91 18.94
C THR A 3 17.33 4.09 17.78
N GLU A 4 18.56 3.61 17.90
CA GLU A 4 19.19 2.72 16.91
C GLU A 4 18.33 1.47 16.65
N ALA A 5 17.71 0.90 17.69
CA ALA A 5 16.80 -0.23 17.56
C ALA A 5 15.55 0.10 16.72
N GLN A 6 14.95 1.29 16.91
CA GLN A 6 13.78 1.71 16.13
C GLN A 6 14.12 1.89 14.65
N ILE A 7 15.30 2.42 14.33
CA ILE A 7 15.77 2.56 12.95
C ILE A 7 16.01 1.18 12.33
N LEU A 8 16.60 0.24 13.07
CA LEU A 8 16.81 -1.12 12.59
C LEU A 8 15.49 -1.86 12.33
N THR A 9 14.48 -1.70 13.19
CA THR A 9 13.14 -2.25 12.96
C THR A 9 12.53 -1.70 11.68
N LEU A 10 12.57 -0.38 11.48
CA LEU A 10 12.05 0.24 10.25
C LEU A 10 12.80 -0.22 9.00
N ALA A 11 14.13 -0.32 9.06
CA ALA A 11 14.94 -0.84 7.96
C ALA A 11 14.58 -2.29 7.60
N GLN A 12 14.24 -3.10 8.60
CA GLN A 12 13.81 -4.47 8.38
C GLN A 12 12.42 -4.54 7.72
N TRP A 13 11.45 -3.76 8.22
CA TRP A 13 10.09 -3.72 7.67
C TRP A 13 10.02 -3.15 6.25
N LEU A 14 10.84 -2.14 5.95
CA LEU A 14 10.87 -1.47 4.63
C LEU A 14 11.80 -2.16 3.62
N SER A 15 12.43 -3.27 4.00
CA SER A 15 13.27 -4.05 3.10
C SER A 15 12.41 -4.74 2.03
N PRO A 16 12.82 -4.70 0.74
CA PRO A 16 12.17 -5.50 -0.30
C PRO A 16 12.19 -7.01 -0.04
N ALA A 17 13.06 -7.47 0.87
CA ALA A 17 13.14 -8.87 1.28
C ALA A 17 12.19 -9.23 2.45
N TRP A 18 11.45 -8.26 3.00
CA TRP A 18 10.47 -8.52 4.06
C TRP A 18 9.35 -9.43 3.53
N PRO A 19 9.02 -10.56 4.20
CA PRO A 19 8.28 -11.66 3.59
C PRO A 19 6.75 -11.45 3.62
N VAL A 20 6.28 -10.29 3.16
CA VAL A 20 4.84 -9.97 3.04
C VAL A 20 4.22 -10.41 1.71
N GLY A 21 5.04 -10.93 0.80
CA GLY A 21 4.64 -11.24 -0.58
C GLY A 21 4.87 -10.08 -1.55
N ALA A 22 4.73 -10.36 -2.85
CA ALA A 22 4.87 -9.34 -3.90
C ALA A 22 3.56 -8.58 -4.13
N PHE A 23 3.64 -7.40 -4.76
CA PHE A 23 2.48 -6.67 -5.29
C PHE A 23 1.95 -7.35 -6.56
N ALA A 24 1.23 -8.46 -6.37
CA ALA A 24 0.71 -9.35 -7.40
C ALA A 24 -0.10 -8.63 -8.49
N TYR A 25 -0.76 -7.51 -8.20
CA TYR A 25 -1.58 -6.78 -9.18
C TYR A 25 -0.98 -5.45 -9.65
N SER A 26 0.14 -5.02 -9.05
CA SER A 26 1.00 -3.90 -9.49
C SER A 26 0.25 -2.65 -9.99
N HIS A 27 -0.93 -2.35 -9.42
CA HIS A 27 -1.78 -1.23 -9.82
C HIS A 27 -2.11 -1.17 -11.33
N GLY A 28 -2.17 -2.33 -12.00
CA GLY A 28 -2.49 -2.42 -13.42
C GLY A 28 -1.39 -1.94 -14.37
N LEU A 29 -0.16 -1.74 -13.88
CA LEU A 29 0.96 -1.26 -14.68
C LEU A 29 1.23 -2.11 -15.93
N GLU A 30 1.11 -3.43 -15.83
CA GLU A 30 1.29 -4.35 -16.96
C GLU A 30 0.36 -4.01 -18.13
N ARG A 31 -0.92 -3.75 -17.84
CA ARG A 31 -1.90 -3.34 -18.86
C ARG A 31 -1.56 -1.98 -19.47
N LEU A 32 -1.06 -1.05 -18.67
CA LEU A 32 -0.67 0.27 -19.17
C LEU A 32 0.55 0.19 -20.10
N VAL A 33 1.47 -0.74 -19.84
CA VAL A 33 2.56 -1.06 -20.75
C VAL A 33 2.04 -1.74 -22.02
N GLU A 34 1.19 -2.76 -21.90
CA GLU A 34 0.59 -3.46 -23.06
C GLU A 34 -0.17 -2.53 -24.01
N THR A 35 -0.85 -1.51 -23.46
CA THR A 35 -1.64 -0.55 -24.22
C THR A 35 -0.83 0.64 -24.72
N GLY A 36 0.45 0.74 -24.36
CA GLY A 36 1.33 1.85 -24.71
C GLY A 36 1.07 3.14 -23.92
N ALA A 37 0.18 3.13 -22.92
CA ALA A 37 -0.05 4.28 -22.04
C ALA A 37 1.21 4.62 -21.22
N VAL A 38 1.96 3.59 -20.79
CA VAL A 38 3.31 3.72 -20.23
C VAL A 38 4.29 3.09 -21.20
N HIS A 39 5.17 3.88 -21.81
CA HIS A 39 6.06 3.45 -22.89
C HIS A 39 7.50 3.95 -22.76
N ASP A 40 7.77 4.81 -21.79
CA ASP A 40 9.08 5.38 -21.49
C ASP A 40 9.18 5.81 -20.01
N ALA A 41 10.31 6.41 -19.64
CA ALA A 41 10.56 6.85 -18.28
C ALA A 41 9.63 8.00 -17.84
N ASP A 42 9.29 8.92 -18.76
CA ASP A 42 8.46 10.09 -18.45
C ASP A 42 7.00 9.71 -18.23
N SER A 43 6.46 8.83 -19.08
CA SER A 43 5.11 8.27 -18.91
C SER A 43 5.00 7.40 -17.65
N LEU A 44 6.06 6.64 -17.30
CA LEU A 44 6.11 5.92 -16.03
C LEU A 44 6.14 6.87 -14.83
N ALA A 45 6.93 7.94 -14.89
CA ALA A 45 7.03 8.93 -13.81
C ALA A 45 5.69 9.63 -13.57
N ALA A 46 4.98 10.02 -14.64
CA ALA A 46 3.64 10.59 -14.54
C ALA A 46 2.65 9.61 -13.88
N TRP A 47 2.67 8.35 -14.30
CA TRP A 47 1.83 7.33 -13.69
C TRP A 47 2.15 7.10 -12.20
N LEU A 48 3.44 7.08 -11.83
CA LEU A 48 3.87 6.96 -10.43
C LEU A 48 3.38 8.16 -9.60
N GLU A 49 3.44 9.38 -10.15
CA GLU A 49 2.91 10.56 -9.49
C GLU A 49 1.41 10.43 -9.21
N ASP A 50 0.63 9.97 -10.20
CA ASP A 50 -0.80 9.73 -10.03
C ASP A 50 -1.07 8.67 -8.95
N VAL A 51 -0.35 7.55 -8.96
CA VAL A 51 -0.49 6.49 -7.95
C VAL A 51 -0.17 7.01 -6.55
N LEU A 52 0.89 7.83 -6.41
CA LEU A 52 1.35 8.35 -5.13
C LEU A 52 0.46 9.47 -4.60
N ARG A 53 -0.02 10.37 -5.46
CA ARG A 53 -0.75 11.58 -5.05
C ARG A 53 -2.26 11.45 -5.06
N HIS A 54 -2.78 10.59 -5.93
CA HIS A 54 -4.22 10.48 -6.20
C HIS A 54 -4.75 9.04 -6.11
N GLY A 55 -3.85 8.05 -6.03
CA GLY A 55 -4.17 6.64 -5.93
C GLY A 55 -3.87 6.03 -4.57
N ALA A 56 -3.39 4.79 -4.61
CA ALA A 56 -3.14 3.99 -3.42
C ALA A 56 -2.09 4.60 -2.49
N GLY A 57 -1.07 5.30 -3.00
CA GLY A 57 -0.06 5.92 -2.14
C GLY A 57 -0.67 6.95 -1.17
N GLN A 58 -1.66 7.71 -1.63
CA GLN A 58 -2.39 8.64 -0.79
C GLN A 58 -3.36 7.92 0.14
N ALA A 59 -4.17 6.99 -0.40
CA ALA A 59 -5.18 6.27 0.37
C ALA A 59 -4.56 5.45 1.51
N ASP A 60 -3.49 4.70 1.22
CA ASP A 60 -2.80 3.84 2.19
C ASP A 60 -2.18 4.68 3.31
N ALA A 61 -1.58 5.84 2.98
CA ALA A 61 -1.04 6.75 3.98
C ALA A 61 -2.15 7.30 4.91
N LEU A 62 -3.31 7.65 4.36
CA LEU A 62 -4.44 8.14 5.15
C LEU A 62 -5.01 7.04 6.06
N PHE A 63 -5.21 5.82 5.55
CA PHE A 63 -5.70 4.70 6.37
C PHE A 63 -4.69 4.28 7.44
N LEU A 64 -3.39 4.30 7.13
CA LEU A 64 -2.34 4.01 8.10
C LEU A 64 -2.36 5.02 9.27
N VAL A 65 -2.44 6.32 8.96
CA VAL A 65 -2.52 7.37 9.98
C VAL A 65 -3.84 7.27 10.76
N ALA A 66 -4.97 7.01 10.10
CA ALA A 66 -6.25 6.84 10.75
C ALA A 66 -6.25 5.65 11.73
N GLY A 67 -5.68 4.51 11.32
CA GLY A 67 -5.54 3.34 12.18
C GLY A 67 -4.59 3.59 13.36
N PHE A 68 -3.46 4.26 13.12
CA PHE A 68 -2.52 4.64 14.18
C PHE A 68 -3.14 5.59 15.21
N CYS A 69 -3.97 6.53 14.74
CA CYS A 69 -4.65 7.52 15.58
C CYS A 69 -5.99 7.03 16.17
N ALA A 70 -6.39 5.78 15.91
CA ALA A 70 -7.65 5.24 16.42
C ALA A 70 -7.63 5.24 17.97
N PRO A 71 -8.66 5.80 18.63
CA PRO A 71 -8.67 5.97 20.08
C PRO A 71 -8.84 4.65 20.85
N ASP A 72 -9.41 3.64 20.21
CA ASP A 72 -9.71 2.35 20.79
C ASP A 72 -9.77 1.24 19.70
N PRO A 73 -9.81 -0.05 20.10
CA PRO A 73 -9.87 -1.15 19.16
C PRO A 73 -11.12 -1.17 18.27
N GLU A 74 -12.25 -0.63 18.72
CA GLU A 74 -13.49 -0.60 17.94
C GLU A 74 -13.36 0.39 16.78
N ALA A 75 -12.86 1.59 17.05
CA ALA A 75 -12.55 2.58 16.02
C ALA A 75 -11.49 2.07 15.02
N LEU A 76 -10.51 1.29 15.48
CA LEU A 76 -9.54 0.66 14.56
C LEU A 76 -10.20 -0.35 13.62
N LEU A 77 -11.16 -1.14 14.12
CA LEU A 77 -11.92 -2.08 13.30
C LEU A 77 -12.79 -1.35 12.26
N ASP A 78 -13.36 -0.20 12.61
CA ASP A 78 -14.12 0.64 11.68
C ASP A 78 -13.24 1.23 10.56
N VAL A 79 -12.03 1.70 10.90
CA VAL A 79 -11.04 2.14 9.90
C VAL A 79 -10.67 1.00 8.98
N ASN A 80 -10.40 -0.20 9.53
CA ASN A 80 -10.08 -1.38 8.75
C ASN A 80 -11.24 -1.79 7.81
N ALA A 81 -12.48 -1.78 8.31
CA ALA A 81 -13.66 -2.07 7.49
C ALA A 81 -13.81 -1.07 6.34
N THR A 82 -13.57 0.22 6.60
CA THR A 82 -13.58 1.27 5.57
C THR A 82 -12.48 1.07 4.53
N CYS A 83 -11.25 0.76 4.97
CA CYS A 83 -10.12 0.45 4.09
C CYS A 83 -10.43 -0.72 3.15
N ARG A 84 -10.97 -1.82 3.69
CA ARG A 84 -11.37 -3.00 2.91
C ARG A 84 -12.50 -2.70 1.93
N ALA A 85 -13.47 -1.87 2.33
CA ALA A 85 -14.57 -1.44 1.45
C ALA A 85 -14.09 -0.48 0.33
N PHE A 86 -13.00 0.25 0.55
CA PHE A 86 -12.40 1.15 -0.43
C PHE A 86 -11.66 0.41 -1.57
N ALA A 87 -11.32 -0.88 -1.37
CA ALA A 87 -10.62 -1.66 -2.38
C ALA A 87 -11.40 -1.69 -3.70
N ALA A 88 -10.75 -1.23 -4.78
CA ALA A 88 -11.38 -1.06 -6.09
C ALA A 88 -11.81 -2.38 -6.76
N SER A 89 -11.31 -3.54 -6.28
CA SER A 89 -11.69 -4.86 -6.78
C SER A 89 -11.49 -5.95 -5.73
N LYS A 90 -12.03 -7.14 -6.01
CA LYS A 90 -11.86 -8.32 -5.15
C LYS A 90 -10.40 -8.78 -5.09
N GLU A 91 -9.68 -8.66 -6.20
CA GLU A 91 -8.26 -8.98 -6.32
C GLU A 91 -7.41 -8.05 -5.45
N ARG A 92 -7.69 -6.74 -5.49
CA ARG A 92 -7.01 -5.76 -4.63
C ARG A 92 -7.30 -5.97 -3.15
N LEU A 93 -8.54 -6.34 -2.80
CA LEU A 93 -8.88 -6.71 -1.43
C LEU A 93 -8.13 -7.98 -0.99
N ALA A 94 -8.09 -9.01 -1.84
CA ALA A 94 -7.40 -10.26 -1.54
C ALA A 94 -5.88 -10.05 -1.35
N GLU A 95 -5.26 -9.22 -2.20
CA GLU A 95 -3.86 -8.83 -2.03
C GLU A 95 -3.60 -8.14 -0.69
N ALA A 96 -4.42 -7.15 -0.32
CA ALA A 96 -4.29 -6.45 0.95
C ALA A 96 -4.50 -7.38 2.16
N ASP A 97 -5.51 -8.26 2.12
CA ASP A 97 -5.79 -9.23 3.18
C ASP A 97 -4.61 -10.23 3.35
N LEU A 98 -4.03 -10.71 2.24
CA LEU A 98 -2.87 -11.63 2.27
C LEU A 98 -1.60 -10.95 2.80
N GLN A 99 -1.30 -9.73 2.35
CA GLN A 99 -0.16 -8.96 2.83
C GLN A 99 -0.31 -8.62 4.32
N GLY A 100 -1.51 -8.22 4.75
CA GLY A 100 -1.81 -7.99 6.16
C GLY A 100 -1.60 -9.25 7.00
N ALA A 101 -2.11 -10.40 6.55
CA ALA A 101 -1.93 -11.68 7.24
C ALA A 101 -0.45 -12.11 7.33
N ALA A 102 0.37 -11.79 6.33
CA ALA A 102 1.80 -12.10 6.31
C ALA A 102 2.66 -11.14 7.16
N PHE A 103 2.18 -9.92 7.40
CA PHE A 103 2.88 -8.94 8.24
C PHE A 103 2.70 -9.23 9.74
N CYS A 104 1.59 -9.86 10.14
CA CYS A 104 1.19 -10.12 11.54
C CYS A 104 1.89 -11.32 12.18
#